data_AF-A0YUV6-F1
#
_entry.id   AF-A0YUV6-F1
#
_cell.length_a   1.000
_cell.length_b   1.000
_cell.length_c   1.000
_cell.angle_alpha   90.00
_cell.angle_beta   90.00
_cell.angle_gamma   90.00
#
_symmetry.space_group_name_H-M   'P 1'
#
loop_
_entity.id
_entity.type
_entity.pdbx_description
1 polymer ?
#
loop_
_entity_poly.entity_id
_entity_poly.type
_entity_poly.pdbx_seq_one_letter_code
_entity_poly.pdbx_strand_id
1 'polypeptide(L)'
;MNKTHLPPPPKPTSTPSKTATKSGQIQETPSETSSWVELVGIRNELKKLNHKVGELDNRFPKADKETVKKLWGQFVKSPSFPLFVIVTAILAFGILKPTSYEYQIASPSDSTFEESMNEYGGEGWQTISCRRAIDSITERAGYECILIRKTSWFP
;
A
#
# COMPACT_ATOMS: atom_id res chain seq x y z
N MET A 1 32.99 6.31 31.05
CA MET A 1 32.05 5.89 29.98
C MET A 1 30.83 5.27 30.65
N ASN A 2 29.72 6.01 30.71
CA ASN A 2 28.53 5.65 31.48
C ASN A 2 27.63 4.75 30.61
N LYS A 3 27.35 3.51 31.05
CA LYS A 3 26.47 2.59 30.33
C LYS A 3 25.02 2.88 30.75
N THR A 4 24.27 3.49 29.84
CA THR A 4 22.83 3.75 30.00
C THR A 4 22.07 2.41 29.94
N HIS A 5 21.65 1.90 31.10
CA HIS A 5 20.74 0.75 31.18
C HIS A 5 19.34 1.20 30.74
N LEU A 6 18.84 0.61 29.65
CA LEU A 6 17.44 0.76 29.26
C LEU A 6 16.53 -0.03 30.22
N PRO A 7 15.37 0.51 30.61
CA PRO A 7 14.42 -0.22 31.45
C PRO A 7 13.79 -1.39 30.68
N PRO A 8 13.41 -2.48 31.39
CA PRO A 8 12.76 -3.62 30.78
C PRO A 8 11.35 -3.27 30.27
N PRO A 9 10.87 -3.96 29.23
CA PRO A 9 9.55 -3.74 28.67
C PRO A 9 8.42 -4.12 29.65
N PRO A 10 7.27 -3.43 29.60
CA PRO A 10 6.14 -3.71 30.48
C PRO A 10 5.53 -5.09 30.20
N LYS A 11 5.15 -5.76 31.29
CA LYS A 11 4.56 -7.10 31.29
C LYS A 11 3.10 -7.03 30.81
N PRO A 12 2.64 -7.90 29.90
CA PRO A 12 1.25 -7.90 29.45
C PRO A 12 0.31 -8.39 30.56
N THR A 13 -0.50 -7.48 31.08
CA THR A 13 -1.62 -7.78 31.99
C THR A 13 -2.80 -8.26 31.15
N SER A 14 -2.96 -9.58 31.02
CA SER A 14 -4.19 -10.18 30.48
C SER A 14 -5.13 -10.50 31.64
N THR A 15 -6.22 -9.75 31.73
CA THR A 15 -7.37 -10.06 32.58
C THR A 15 -8.28 -11.01 31.80
N PRO A 16 -8.52 -12.26 32.25
CA PRO A 16 -9.47 -13.15 31.59
C PRO A 16 -10.89 -12.76 31.99
N SER A 17 -11.62 -12.11 31.08
CA SER A 17 -13.06 -11.91 31.20
C SER A 17 -13.77 -13.24 30.88
N LYS A 18 -14.36 -13.86 31.90
CA LYS A 18 -15.24 -15.02 31.77
C LYS A 18 -16.65 -14.53 31.43
N THR A 19 -17.08 -14.76 30.19
CA THR A 19 -18.51 -14.83 29.86
C THR A 19 -18.76 -16.11 29.08
N ALA A 20 -19.46 -17.04 29.72
CA ALA A 20 -19.87 -18.30 29.13
C ALA A 20 -21.26 -18.15 28.52
N THR A 21 -21.41 -18.41 27.22
CA THR A 21 -22.70 -18.75 26.58
C THR A 21 -22.49 -19.76 25.44
N LYS A 22 -22.63 -21.03 25.81
CA LYS A 22 -23.39 -22.12 25.17
C LYS A 22 -23.51 -22.23 23.63
N SER A 23 -22.90 -23.31 23.12
CA SER A 23 -23.42 -24.32 22.17
C SER A 23 -23.66 -23.95 20.70
N GLY A 24 -22.83 -24.53 19.82
CA GLY A 24 -23.18 -24.76 18.41
C GLY A 24 -21.97 -24.85 17.48
N GLN A 25 -21.70 -26.07 17.00
CA GLN A 25 -20.84 -26.46 15.87
C GLN A 25 -19.32 -26.64 16.06
N ILE A 26 -19.01 -27.94 16.05
CA ILE A 26 -17.78 -28.68 15.71
C ILE A 26 -16.71 -27.82 15.03
N GLN A 27 -15.65 -27.56 15.79
CA GLN A 27 -14.38 -27.05 15.33
C GLN A 27 -13.52 -28.27 14.97
N GLU A 28 -13.39 -28.58 13.68
CA GLU A 28 -12.33 -29.47 13.22
C GLU A 28 -10.99 -28.78 13.48
N THR A 29 -10.23 -29.27 14.44
CA THR A 29 -8.83 -28.91 14.64
C THR A 29 -8.02 -29.46 13.46
N PRO A 30 -7.45 -28.61 12.58
CA PRO A 30 -6.63 -29.09 11.48
C PRO A 30 -5.36 -29.74 12.03
N SER A 31 -5.10 -30.96 11.54
CA SER A 31 -4.04 -31.85 11.97
C SER A 31 -2.66 -31.17 12.03
N GLU A 32 -2.12 -31.08 13.25
CA GLU A 32 -0.81 -30.51 13.59
C GLU A 32 0.36 -31.26 12.90
N THR A 33 0.11 -32.48 12.42
CA THR A 33 1.07 -33.34 11.71
C THR A 33 1.26 -32.98 10.23
N SER A 34 0.30 -32.31 9.60
CA SER A 34 0.45 -31.85 8.20
C SER A 34 1.47 -30.69 8.08
N SER A 35 1.57 -29.85 9.13
CA SER A 35 2.46 -28.68 9.11
C SER A 35 3.94 -29.05 9.08
N TRP A 36 4.34 -30.16 9.73
CA TRP A 36 5.73 -30.60 9.76
C TRP A 36 6.23 -31.09 8.40
N VAL A 37 5.37 -31.79 7.65
CA VAL A 37 5.71 -32.27 6.30
C VAL A 37 5.84 -31.08 5.34
N GLU A 38 4.95 -30.10 5.45
CA GLU A 38 5.03 -28.86 4.67
C GLU A 38 6.27 -28.03 5.02
N LEU A 39 6.61 -27.90 6.31
CA LEU A 39 7.82 -27.20 6.77
C LEU A 39 9.11 -27.82 6.24
N VAL A 40 9.19 -29.15 6.17
CA VAL A 40 10.33 -29.86 5.59
C VAL A 40 10.41 -29.64 4.08
N GLY A 41 9.27 -29.64 3.38
CA GLY A 41 9.19 -29.30 1.96
C GLY A 41 9.70 -27.87 1.67
N ILE A 42 9.22 -26.89 2.44
CA ILE A 42 9.61 -25.49 2.33
C ILE A 42 11.12 -25.32 2.56
N ARG A 43 11.70 -26.02 3.55
CA ARG A 43 13.15 -25.96 3.83
C ARG A 43 14.01 -26.48 2.66
N ASN A 44 13.55 -27.51 1.97
CA ASN A 44 14.29 -28.08 0.84
C ASN A 44 14.25 -27.16 -0.39
N GLU A 45 13.11 -26.52 -0.66
CA GLU A 45 13.01 -25.50 -1.71
C GLU A 45 13.89 -24.28 -1.41
N LEU A 46 13.93 -23.82 -0.15
CA LEU A 46 14.84 -22.75 0.29
C LEU A 46 16.32 -23.08 0.04
N LYS A 47 16.75 -24.32 0.29
CA LYS A 47 18.13 -24.75 -0.04
C LYS A 47 18.40 -24.71 -1.53
N LYS A 48 17.44 -25.16 -2.35
CA LYS A 48 17.55 -25.16 -3.82
C LYS A 48 17.62 -23.75 -4.38
N LEU A 49 16.83 -22.83 -3.84
CA LEU A 49 16.86 -21.40 -4.16
C LEU A 49 18.21 -20.78 -3.76
N ASN A 50 18.70 -21.05 -2.54
CA ASN A 50 19.98 -20.49 -2.10
C ASN A 50 21.15 -20.96 -2.98
N HIS A 51 21.14 -22.22 -3.43
CA HIS A 51 22.12 -22.73 -4.38
C HIS A 51 22.03 -22.01 -5.75
N LYS A 52 20.83 -21.81 -6.28
CA LYS A 52 20.62 -21.07 -7.54
C LYS A 52 21.05 -19.60 -7.44
N VAL A 53 20.81 -18.95 -6.30
CA VAL A 53 21.26 -17.57 -6.05
C VAL A 53 22.79 -17.50 -6.07
N GLY A 54 23.48 -18.47 -5.45
CA GLY A 54 24.94 -18.56 -5.51
C GLY A 54 25.48 -18.80 -6.93
N GLU A 55 24.78 -19.59 -7.76
CA GLU A 55 25.16 -19.79 -9.16
C GLU A 55 24.97 -18.52 -9.99
N LEU A 56 23.89 -17.77 -9.76
CA LEU A 56 23.64 -16.49 -10.42
C LEU A 56 24.68 -15.43 -10.03
N ASP A 57 25.10 -15.37 -8.77
CA ASP A 57 26.13 -14.44 -8.30
C ASP A 57 27.49 -14.68 -8.98
N ASN A 58 27.78 -15.94 -9.36
CA ASN A 58 28.99 -16.28 -10.12
C ASN A 58 28.87 -16.03 -11.63
N ARG A 59 27.66 -15.89 -12.18
CA ARG A 59 27.45 -15.59 -13.61
C ARG A 59 27.58 -14.11 -13.93
N PHE A 60 27.31 -13.22 -12.97
CA PHE A 60 27.52 -11.81 -13.18
C PHE A 60 28.99 -11.48 -12.89
N PRO A 61 29.80 -11.13 -13.90
CA PRO A 61 31.16 -10.68 -13.65
C PRO A 61 31.08 -9.50 -12.70
N LYS A 62 31.73 -9.61 -11.54
CA LYS A 62 31.81 -8.52 -10.56
C LYS A 62 32.34 -7.30 -11.30
N ALA A 63 31.46 -6.34 -11.56
CA ALA A 63 31.80 -5.16 -12.33
C ALA A 63 33.00 -4.50 -11.67
N ASP A 64 34.11 -4.45 -12.39
CA ASP A 64 35.34 -3.84 -11.89
C ASP A 64 35.03 -2.38 -11.60
N LYS A 65 35.16 -2.01 -10.31
CA LYS A 65 34.84 -0.67 -9.82
C LYS A 65 35.65 0.38 -10.55
N GLU A 66 36.86 0.05 -11.00
CA GLU A 66 37.73 0.96 -11.76
C GLU A 66 37.21 1.16 -13.19
N THR A 67 36.71 0.11 -13.83
CA THR A 67 36.03 0.20 -15.13
C THR A 67 34.76 1.05 -15.05
N VAL A 68 33.94 0.86 -14.01
CA VAL A 68 32.71 1.66 -13.79
C VAL A 68 33.05 3.13 -13.55
N LYS A 69 34.06 3.44 -12.72
CA LYS A 69 34.51 4.82 -12.49
C LYS A 69 35.01 5.49 -13.77
N LYS A 70 35.77 4.78 -14.61
CA LYS A 70 36.25 5.31 -15.89
C LYS A 70 35.10 5.62 -16.85
N LEU A 71 34.14 4.71 -16.97
CA LEU A 71 32.95 4.91 -17.80
C LEU A 71 32.11 6.10 -17.32
N TRP A 72 31.89 6.23 -16.01
CA TRP A 72 31.20 7.38 -15.43
C TRP A 72 31.97 8.69 -15.65
N GLY A 73 33.28 8.70 -15.47
CA GLY A 73 34.12 9.87 -15.70
C GLY A 73 34.13 10.34 -17.16
N GLN A 74 34.03 9.40 -18.11
CA GLN A 74 33.92 9.72 -19.54
C GLN A 74 32.52 10.25 -19.90
N PHE A 75 31.48 9.71 -19.28
CA PHE A 75 30.10 10.14 -19.48
C PHE A 75 29.86 11.58 -18.98
N VAL A 76 30.39 11.95 -17.81
CA VAL A 76 30.25 13.29 -17.23
C VAL A 76 31.01 14.36 -18.04
N LYS A 77 32.09 13.98 -18.74
CA LYS A 77 32.85 14.90 -19.62
C LYS A 77 32.22 15.11 -20.99
N SER A 78 31.15 14.38 -21.33
CA SER A 78 30.47 14.55 -22.61
C SER A 78 29.83 15.94 -22.70
N PRO A 79 29.99 16.69 -23.81
CA PRO A 79 29.34 17.99 -24.00
C PRO A 79 27.80 17.89 -24.00
N SER A 80 27.24 16.69 -24.21
CA SER A 80 25.80 16.43 -24.14
C SER A 80 25.25 16.19 -22.73
N PHE A 81 26.12 15.99 -21.73
CA PHE A 81 25.70 15.74 -20.35
C PHE A 81 24.82 16.85 -19.75
N PRO A 82 25.15 18.16 -19.87
CA PRO A 82 24.27 19.20 -19.33
C PRO A 82 22.89 19.22 -19.98
N LEU A 83 22.81 18.95 -21.30
CA LEU A 83 21.53 18.87 -22.01
C LEU A 83 20.71 17.66 -21.54
N PHE A 84 21.36 16.52 -21.31
CA PHE A 84 20.71 15.35 -20.74
C PHE A 84 20.15 15.64 -19.34
N VAL A 85 20.93 16.29 -18.47
CA VAL A 85 20.47 16.69 -17.13
C VAL A 85 19.25 17.62 -17.23
N ILE A 86 19.30 18.65 -18.09
CA ILE A 86 18.18 19.58 -18.28
C ILE A 86 16.93 18.86 -18.78
N VAL A 87 17.04 18.00 -19.79
CA VAL A 87 15.91 17.22 -20.31
C VAL A 87 15.33 16.30 -19.24
N THR A 88 16.17 15.59 -18.48
CA THR A 88 15.71 14.75 -17.37
C THR A 88 15.05 15.56 -16.25
N ALA A 89 15.56 16.75 -15.93
CA ALA A 89 14.96 17.64 -14.94
C ALA A 89 13.59 18.17 -15.38
N ILE A 90 13.44 18.57 -16.64
CA ILE A 90 12.16 19.01 -17.21
C ILE A 90 11.15 17.86 -17.21
N LEU A 91 11.55 16.65 -17.61
CA LEU A 91 10.69 15.47 -17.57
C LEU A 91 10.28 15.12 -16.13
N ALA A 92 11.22 15.14 -15.20
CA ALA A 92 10.92 14.91 -13.78
C ALA A 92 9.94 15.97 -13.24
N PHE A 93 10.14 17.24 -13.57
CA PHE A 93 9.28 18.33 -13.11
C PHE A 93 7.88 18.31 -13.77
N GLY A 94 7.79 17.88 -15.03
CA GLY A 94 6.51 17.72 -15.74
C GLY A 94 5.65 16.59 -15.18
N ILE A 95 6.27 15.53 -14.65
CA ILE A 95 5.59 14.37 -14.07
C ILE A 95 5.15 14.65 -12.62
N LEU A 96 5.87 15.49 -11.87
CA LEU A 96 5.57 15.80 -10.47
C LEU A 96 4.52 16.91 -10.28
N LYS A 97 3.51 17.02 -11.15
CA LYS A 97 2.37 17.88 -10.83
C LYS A 97 1.58 17.26 -9.67
N PRO A 98 1.43 17.94 -8.52
CA PRO A 98 0.64 17.40 -7.43
C PRO A 98 -0.80 17.25 -7.91
N THR A 99 -1.29 16.01 -7.94
CA THR A 99 -2.71 15.76 -8.13
C THR A 99 -3.44 16.27 -6.90
N SER A 100 -4.19 17.35 -7.08
CA SER A 100 -5.09 17.88 -6.06
C SER A 100 -6.43 17.14 -6.15
N TYR A 101 -7.04 16.92 -5.00
CA TYR A 101 -8.33 16.26 -4.88
C TYR A 101 -9.26 17.14 -4.06
N GLU A 102 -10.51 17.22 -4.51
CA GLU A 102 -11.60 17.85 -3.78
C GLU A 102 -12.54 16.76 -3.26
N TYR A 103 -13.04 16.95 -2.04
CA TYR A 103 -13.92 16.00 -1.36
C TYR A 103 -15.24 16.67 -1.06
N GLN A 104 -16.33 15.91 -1.22
CA GLN A 104 -17.68 16.36 -0.88
C GLN A 104 -18.42 15.23 -0.18
N ILE A 105 -19.28 15.60 0.79
CA ILE A 105 -20.24 14.68 1.41
C ILE A 105 -21.60 14.97 0.78
N ALA A 106 -22.23 13.94 0.23
CA ALA A 106 -23.56 14.01 -0.36
C ALA A 106 -24.50 13.03 0.35
N SER A 107 -25.75 13.44 0.55
CA SER A 107 -26.74 12.61 1.22
C SER A 107 -27.98 12.36 0.35
N PRO A 108 -27.85 11.62 -0.77
CA PRO A 108 -28.97 11.37 -1.67
C PRO A 108 -30.04 10.49 -0.99
N SER A 109 -31.30 10.78 -1.29
CA SER A 109 -32.44 9.99 -0.79
C SER A 109 -32.52 8.64 -1.52
N ASP A 110 -33.12 7.62 -0.89
CA ASP A 110 -33.33 6.30 -1.50
C ASP A 110 -34.06 6.41 -2.86
N SER A 111 -35.04 7.31 -2.97
CA SER A 111 -35.85 7.49 -4.19
C SER A 111 -35.12 8.20 -5.33
N THR A 112 -34.12 9.03 -5.03
CA THR A 112 -33.38 9.82 -6.03
C THR A 112 -31.94 9.38 -6.16
N PHE A 113 -31.56 8.25 -5.54
CA PHE A 113 -30.18 7.84 -5.42
C PHE A 113 -29.50 7.71 -6.79
N GLU A 114 -30.11 6.95 -7.71
CA GLU A 114 -29.53 6.72 -9.03
C GLU A 114 -29.38 8.01 -9.84
N GLU A 115 -30.39 8.89 -9.81
CA GLU A 115 -30.36 10.17 -10.50
C GLU A 115 -29.26 11.09 -9.95
N SER A 116 -29.20 11.29 -8.63
CA SER A 116 -28.19 12.13 -8.00
C SER A 116 -26.77 11.58 -8.21
N MET A 117 -26.58 10.26 -8.14
CA MET A 117 -25.27 9.65 -8.37
C MET A 117 -24.83 9.76 -9.84
N ASN A 118 -25.76 9.70 -10.79
CA ASN A 118 -25.45 9.94 -12.20
C ASN A 118 -25.09 11.41 -12.46
N GLU A 119 -25.79 12.35 -11.83
CA GLU A 119 -25.45 13.78 -11.89
C GLU A 119 -24.04 14.04 -11.35
N TYR A 120 -23.72 13.53 -10.15
CA TYR A 120 -22.37 13.63 -9.58
C TYR A 120 -21.31 13.00 -10.49
N GLY A 121 -21.61 11.83 -11.08
CA GLY A 121 -20.72 11.19 -12.06
C GLY A 121 -20.49 12.06 -13.30
N GLY A 122 -21.53 12.74 -13.80
CA GLY A 122 -21.45 13.68 -14.92
C GLY A 122 -20.57 14.90 -14.62
N GLU A 123 -20.53 15.35 -13.37
CA GLU A 123 -19.64 16.40 -12.88
C GLU A 123 -18.20 15.93 -12.60
N GLY A 124 -17.91 14.64 -12.80
CA GLY A 124 -16.59 14.05 -12.58
C GLY A 124 -16.32 13.65 -11.13
N TRP A 125 -17.33 13.61 -10.27
CA TRP A 125 -17.21 13.03 -8.94
C TRP A 125 -17.18 11.50 -8.99
N GLN A 126 -16.38 10.92 -8.11
CA GLN A 126 -16.24 9.49 -7.91
C GLN A 126 -16.62 9.14 -6.48
N THR A 127 -17.31 8.01 -6.31
CA THR A 127 -17.72 7.56 -4.99
C THR A 127 -16.59 6.79 -4.31
N ILE A 128 -16.18 7.24 -3.12
CA ILE A 128 -15.20 6.49 -2.29
C ILE A 128 -15.94 5.48 -1.42
N SER A 129 -16.97 5.95 -0.72
CA SER A 129 -17.72 5.17 0.26
C SER A 129 -19.12 5.71 0.36
N CYS A 130 -20.09 4.82 0.46
CA CYS A 130 -21.47 5.15 0.78
C CYS A 130 -21.95 4.23 1.90
N ARG A 131 -22.69 4.78 2.84
CA ARG A 131 -23.40 4.01 3.85
C ARG A 131 -24.86 4.43 3.90
N ARG A 132 -25.73 3.52 4.31
CA ARG A 132 -27.12 3.87 4.61
C ARG A 132 -27.17 4.60 5.95
N ALA A 133 -27.88 5.71 6.01
CA ALA A 133 -28.07 6.51 7.20
C ALA A 133 -29.55 6.88 7.33
N ILE A 134 -30.00 7.11 8.56
CA ILE A 134 -31.33 7.64 8.85
C ILE A 134 -31.12 9.06 9.35
N ASP A 135 -31.74 10.02 8.67
CA ASP A 135 -31.75 11.40 9.14
C ASP A 135 -32.56 11.49 10.44
N SER A 136 -31.95 11.97 11.51
CA SER A 136 -32.59 12.08 12.82
C SER A 136 -33.71 13.12 12.87
N ILE A 137 -33.76 14.06 11.92
CA ILE A 137 -34.77 15.12 11.84
C ILE A 137 -35.96 14.66 11.00
N THR A 138 -35.71 14.08 9.83
CA THR A 138 -36.77 13.67 8.91
C THR A 138 -37.23 12.22 9.07
N GLU A 139 -36.51 11.42 9.86
CA GLU A 139 -36.69 9.97 10.03
C GLU A 139 -36.66 9.18 8.71
N ARG A 140 -36.16 9.80 7.64
CA ARG A 140 -36.07 9.16 6.33
C ARG A 140 -34.76 8.39 6.22
N ALA A 141 -34.87 7.17 5.71
CA ALA A 141 -33.71 6.41 5.28
C ALA A 141 -33.16 7.01 3.97
N GLY A 142 -31.85 7.17 3.92
CA GLY A 142 -31.13 7.61 2.75
C GLY A 142 -29.70 7.09 2.77
N TYR A 143 -28.87 7.66 1.91
CA TYR A 143 -27.44 7.37 1.86
C TYR A 143 -26.64 8.57 2.32
N GLU A 144 -25.45 8.30 2.85
CA GLU A 144 -24.40 9.28 3.08
C GLU A 144 -23.17 8.78 2.33
N CYS A 145 -22.74 9.57 1.34
CA CYS A 145 -21.68 9.24 0.41
C CYS A 145 -20.54 10.25 0.50
N ILE A 146 -19.32 9.73 0.53
CA ILE A 146 -18.09 10.52 0.40
C ILE A 146 -17.67 10.45 -1.07
N LEU A 147 -17.66 11.62 -1.71
CA LEU A 147 -17.30 11.81 -3.10
C LEU A 147 -15.92 12.46 -3.21
N ILE A 148 -15.19 12.13 -4.27
CA ILE A 148 -13.89 12.71 -4.61
C ILE A 148 -13.84 13.07 -6.09
N ARG A 149 -13.24 14.21 -6.41
CA ARG A 149 -12.87 14.53 -7.80
C ARG A 149 -11.45 15.05 -7.89
N LYS A 150 -10.81 14.79 -9.03
CA LYS A 150 -9.50 15.36 -9.35
C LYS A 150 -9.70 16.83 -9.70
N THR A 151 -8.95 17.71 -9.05
CA THR A 151 -8.93 19.13 -9.41
C THR A 151 -7.63 19.46 -10.11
N SER A 152 -7.72 20.03 -11.31
CA SER A 152 -6.56 20.64 -11.96
C SER A 152 -6.32 22.00 -11.31
N TRP A 153 -5.09 22.22 -10.85
CA TRP A 153 -4.68 23.47 -10.21
C TRP A 153 -4.62 24.68 -11.16
N PHE A 154 -4.94 24.48 -12.45
CA PHE A 154 -4.94 25.51 -13.47
C PHE A 154 -6.35 25.67 -14.06
N PRO A 155 -6.92 26.90 -14.03
CA PRO A 155 -8.16 27.25 -14.72
C PRO A 155 -7.98 27.31 -16.25
#